data_AF-A0A6N7MI51-F1
#
_entry.id   AF-A0A6N7MI51-F1
#
_cell.length_a   1.000
_cell.length_b   1.000
_cell.length_c   1.000
_cell.angle_alpha   90.00
_cell.angle_beta   90.00
_cell.angle_gamma   90.00
#
_symmetry.space_group_name_H-M   'P 1'
#
loop_
_entity.id
_entity.type
_entity.pdbx_description
1 polymer ?
#
loop_
_entity_poly.entity_id
_entity_poly.type
_entity_poly.pdbx_seq_one_letter_code
_entity_poly.pdbx_strand_id
1 'polypeptide(L)'
;MIMKKLVIVLLVFTIGIGSYGYPDTTRVKVDKNEVVKIADDNQGTDISIGEKGFIKYNDKDDTIKVKIGKKGIKIIENEDGTSIDIIDLDEIEDQKDFKYKRKFKGHWKGFEMGLNNLSTEKFSLSLPASDNFMNLNTGKSWNVNINFLHYGLGLIGNNVGIVTGLGLEFNNYRFDHDNTIMKDLDGMIVEDTSYGLPLEKSKFATSYLTVPLLLEFQVPAGKRNKRLFFSAGVIGGLKIGSHTKVVYKEDGNRQKVKDRGDFNLSPLRYGVTA
;
A
#
# COMPACT_ATOMS: atom_id res chain seq x y z
N MET A 1 2.80 38.83 -19.87
CA MET A 1 3.80 37.77 -19.62
C MET A 1 3.08 36.61 -18.95
N ILE A 2 2.82 35.52 -19.68
CA ILE A 2 1.96 34.41 -19.25
C ILE A 2 2.85 33.34 -18.61
N MET A 3 2.71 33.13 -17.30
CA MET A 3 3.41 32.06 -16.57
C MET A 3 2.83 30.70 -17.00
N LYS A 4 3.64 29.87 -17.67
CA LYS A 4 3.29 28.47 -17.94
C LYS A 4 3.62 27.63 -16.71
N LYS A 5 2.61 26.93 -16.17
CA LYS A 5 2.78 25.99 -15.05
C LYS A 5 3.01 24.61 -15.64
N LEU A 6 4.19 24.04 -15.41
CA LEU A 6 4.50 22.66 -15.80
C LEU A 6 3.69 21.70 -14.93
N VAL A 7 2.76 20.96 -15.54
CA VAL A 7 1.95 19.92 -14.88
C VAL A 7 2.58 18.57 -15.22
N ILE A 8 3.08 17.86 -14.20
CA ILE A 8 3.60 16.50 -14.34
C ILE A 8 2.45 15.53 -14.06
N VAL A 9 2.01 14.78 -15.07
CA VAL A 9 1.02 13.70 -14.94
C VAL A 9 1.76 12.36 -14.98
N LEU A 10 1.72 11.62 -13.88
CA LEU A 10 2.30 10.28 -13.76
C LEU A 10 1.19 9.25 -14.01
N LEU A 11 1.35 8.42 -15.03
CA LEU A 11 0.45 7.31 -15.36
C LEU A 11 1.13 6.00 -14.91
N VAL A 12 0.71 5.46 -13.78
CA VAL A 12 1.22 4.20 -13.23
C VAL A 12 0.15 3.13 -13.39
N PHE A 13 0.49 2.03 -14.07
CA PHE A 13 -0.32 0.81 -14.11
C PHE A 13 0.24 -0.17 -13.09
N THR A 14 -0.50 -0.44 -12.01
CA THR A 14 -0.10 -1.40 -10.96
C THR A 14 -0.88 -2.71 -11.08
N ILE A 15 -0.16 -3.82 -11.32
CA ILE A 15 -0.69 -5.18 -11.16
C ILE A 15 -0.06 -5.76 -9.89
N GLY A 16 -0.75 -5.63 -8.75
CA GLY A 16 -0.30 -6.16 -7.46
C GLY A 16 -0.92 -7.51 -7.14
N ILE A 17 -0.10 -8.55 -6.93
CA ILE A 17 -0.53 -9.81 -6.31
C ILE A 17 0.01 -9.81 -4.88
N GLY A 18 -0.86 -9.59 -3.89
CA GLY A 18 -0.50 -9.57 -2.46
C GLY A 18 -1.41 -10.43 -1.62
N SER A 19 -0.82 -11.32 -0.81
CA SER A 19 -1.49 -12.13 0.21
C SER A 19 -0.87 -11.87 1.59
N TYR A 20 -1.62 -12.23 2.63
CA TYR A 20 -1.32 -12.22 4.09
C TYR A 20 -1.74 -10.99 4.91
N GLY A 21 -2.65 -11.23 5.87
CA GLY A 21 -3.00 -10.31 6.95
C GLY A 21 -3.31 -11.06 8.25
N TYR A 22 -2.85 -10.52 9.39
CA TYR A 22 -3.10 -11.02 10.75
C TYR A 22 -4.08 -10.11 11.51
N PRO A 23 -4.99 -10.65 12.36
CA PRO A 23 -5.84 -9.88 13.28
C PRO A 23 -5.27 -9.73 14.71
N ASP A 24 -5.67 -8.67 15.43
CA ASP A 24 -5.38 -8.43 16.85
C ASP A 24 -6.00 -9.51 17.74
N THR A 25 -5.16 -10.15 18.56
CA THR A 25 -5.53 -11.25 19.47
C THR A 25 -4.70 -11.12 20.74
N THR A 26 -5.33 -11.13 21.92
CA THR A 26 -4.60 -11.24 23.19
C THR A 26 -4.25 -12.71 23.38
N ARG A 27 -2.95 -13.04 23.29
CA ARG A 27 -2.46 -14.42 23.37
C ARG A 27 -1.70 -14.61 24.68
N VAL A 28 -2.20 -15.49 25.55
CA VAL A 28 -1.47 -15.93 26.74
C VAL A 28 -0.73 -17.22 26.40
N LYS A 29 0.60 -17.19 26.46
CA LYS A 29 1.46 -18.36 26.22
C LYS A 29 1.90 -18.98 27.55
N VAL A 30 1.64 -20.27 27.73
CA VAL A 30 2.27 -21.09 28.78
C VAL A 30 2.82 -22.34 28.10
N ASP A 31 4.15 -22.38 27.98
CA ASP A 31 4.94 -23.32 27.17
C ASP A 31 4.55 -23.37 25.68
N LYS A 32 5.34 -24.05 24.84
CA LYS A 32 5.39 -23.94 23.37
C LYS A 32 4.08 -24.15 22.56
N ASN A 33 2.93 -24.37 23.21
CA ASN A 33 1.63 -24.54 22.57
C ASN A 33 0.65 -23.41 22.97
N GLU A 34 -0.05 -22.83 21.99
CA GLU A 34 -1.13 -21.86 22.23
C GLU A 34 -2.32 -22.59 22.88
N VAL A 35 -2.46 -22.51 24.21
CA VAL A 35 -3.54 -23.23 24.91
C VAL A 35 -4.84 -22.45 24.93
N VAL A 36 -4.83 -21.11 25.03
CA VAL A 36 -6.07 -20.32 25.21
C VAL A 36 -6.10 -19.04 24.38
N LYS A 37 -7.19 -18.79 23.63
CA LYS A 37 -7.49 -17.51 22.96
C LYS A 37 -8.78 -16.95 23.51
N ILE A 38 -8.76 -15.68 23.91
CA ILE A 38 -9.93 -14.97 24.45
C ILE A 38 -10.28 -13.83 23.47
N ALA A 39 -11.54 -13.72 23.11
CA ALA A 39 -12.10 -12.62 22.35
C ALA A 39 -13.39 -12.16 23.01
N ASP A 40 -13.43 -10.89 23.41
CA ASP A 40 -14.61 -10.26 24.00
C ASP A 40 -15.26 -9.31 22.99
N ASP A 41 -16.59 -9.35 22.92
CA ASP A 41 -17.39 -8.35 22.22
C ASP A 41 -18.64 -7.97 23.03
N ASN A 42 -19.45 -7.03 22.52
CA ASN A 42 -20.66 -6.54 23.19
C ASN A 42 -21.80 -7.60 23.26
N GLN A 43 -21.57 -8.84 22.85
CA GLN A 43 -22.56 -9.92 22.83
C GLN A 43 -22.08 -11.18 23.58
N GLY A 44 -20.86 -11.18 24.13
CA GLY A 44 -20.36 -12.21 25.02
C GLY A 44 -18.85 -12.46 24.90
N THR A 45 -18.39 -13.53 25.56
CA THR A 45 -16.98 -13.92 25.65
C THR A 45 -16.74 -15.26 24.98
N ASP A 46 -15.79 -15.29 24.03
CA ASP A 46 -15.33 -16.50 23.34
C ASP A 46 -13.96 -16.94 23.88
N ILE A 47 -13.86 -18.19 24.34
CA ILE A 47 -12.61 -18.80 24.84
C ILE A 47 -12.31 -20.06 24.02
N SER A 48 -11.24 -20.05 23.22
CA SER A 48 -10.77 -21.24 22.50
C SER A 48 -9.68 -21.96 23.28
N ILE A 49 -9.78 -23.28 23.43
CA ILE A 49 -8.80 -24.11 24.14
C ILE A 49 -8.18 -25.14 23.18
N GLY A 50 -6.91 -24.92 22.80
CA GLY A 50 -6.19 -25.73 21.80
C GLY A 50 -6.75 -25.60 20.36
N GLU A 51 -6.46 -26.58 19.49
CA GLU A 51 -6.92 -26.55 18.08
C GLU A 51 -8.40 -26.86 17.87
N LYS A 52 -9.05 -27.55 18.82
CA LYS A 52 -10.38 -28.15 18.62
C LYS A 52 -11.40 -27.91 19.73
N GLY A 53 -10.99 -27.39 20.88
CA GLY A 53 -11.88 -27.05 21.99
C GLY A 53 -12.28 -25.58 21.99
N PHE A 54 -13.52 -25.28 22.36
CA PHE A 54 -13.96 -23.91 22.64
C PHE A 54 -15.05 -23.90 23.71
N ILE A 55 -15.10 -22.79 24.44
CA ILE A 55 -16.15 -22.39 25.37
C ILE A 55 -16.68 -21.05 24.86
N LYS A 56 -17.99 -20.95 24.67
CA LYS A 56 -18.68 -19.73 24.24
C LYS A 56 -19.74 -19.38 25.26
N TYR A 57 -19.69 -18.15 25.75
CA TYR A 57 -20.71 -17.55 26.60
C TYR A 57 -21.43 -16.44 25.83
N ASN A 58 -22.77 -16.41 25.93
CA ASN A 58 -23.61 -15.40 25.32
C ASN A 58 -24.47 -14.74 26.40
N ASP A 59 -24.19 -13.46 26.66
CA ASP A 59 -24.83 -12.65 27.70
C ASP A 59 -26.32 -12.36 27.41
N LYS A 60 -26.77 -12.51 26.16
CA LYS A 60 -28.17 -12.18 25.80
C LYS A 60 -29.15 -13.32 26.02
N ASP A 61 -28.66 -14.55 25.91
CA ASP A 61 -29.48 -15.77 25.89
C ASP A 61 -29.12 -16.72 27.05
N ASP A 62 -28.31 -16.26 28.03
CA ASP A 62 -27.76 -17.02 29.17
C ASP A 62 -27.38 -18.47 28.81
N THR A 63 -26.67 -18.60 27.68
CA THR A 63 -26.34 -19.89 27.09
C THR A 63 -24.83 -20.09 27.11
N ILE A 64 -24.39 -21.20 27.71
CA ILE A 64 -23.01 -21.67 27.66
C ILE A 64 -22.92 -22.84 26.67
N LYS A 65 -21.99 -22.76 25.72
CA LYS A 65 -21.67 -23.87 24.81
C LYS A 65 -20.24 -24.31 25.00
N VAL A 66 -20.04 -25.59 25.29
CA VAL A 66 -18.71 -26.20 25.49
C VAL A 66 -18.49 -27.30 24.45
N LYS A 67 -17.38 -27.24 23.73
CA LYS A 67 -16.95 -28.30 22.81
C LYS A 67 -15.78 -29.09 23.40
N ILE A 68 -15.95 -30.41 23.48
CA ILE A 68 -14.90 -31.35 23.90
C ILE A 68 -14.79 -32.46 22.85
N GLY A 69 -13.75 -32.38 22.01
CA GLY A 69 -13.52 -33.36 20.95
C GLY A 69 -14.62 -33.38 19.89
N LYS A 70 -15.37 -34.49 19.82
CA LYS A 70 -16.48 -34.69 18.85
C LYS A 70 -17.87 -34.42 19.43
N LYS A 71 -17.99 -34.10 20.72
CA LYS A 71 -19.28 -33.84 21.38
C LYS A 71 -19.35 -32.39 21.83
N GLY A 72 -20.57 -31.88 21.90
CA GLY A 72 -20.85 -30.58 22.49
C GLY A 72 -21.83 -30.67 23.64
N ILE A 73 -21.69 -29.75 24.58
CA ILE A 73 -22.58 -29.57 25.71
C ILE A 73 -23.16 -28.16 25.58
N LYS A 74 -24.48 -28.04 25.61
CA LYS A 74 -25.21 -26.78 25.65
C LYS A 74 -25.92 -26.68 26.99
N ILE A 75 -25.65 -25.60 27.71
CA ILE A 75 -26.27 -25.27 28.97
C ILE A 75 -27.09 -24.01 28.74
N ILE A 76 -28.36 -24.03 29.11
CA ILE A 76 -29.28 -22.90 28.99
C ILE A 76 -29.89 -22.66 30.36
N GLU A 77 -29.79 -21.43 30.85
CA GLU A 77 -30.42 -21.01 32.10
C GLU A 77 -31.73 -20.27 31.79
N ASN A 78 -32.84 -20.75 32.34
CA ASN A 78 -34.16 -20.12 32.22
C ASN A 78 -34.72 -19.83 33.62
N GLU A 79 -35.80 -19.02 33.70
CA GLU A 79 -36.48 -18.69 34.97
C GLU A 79 -36.96 -19.93 35.77
N ASP A 80 -37.20 -21.06 35.09
CA ASP A 80 -37.67 -22.33 35.68
C ASP A 80 -36.53 -23.34 36.01
N GLY A 81 -35.26 -22.99 35.76
CA GLY A 81 -34.08 -23.81 36.08
C GLY A 81 -33.10 -24.02 34.92
N THR A 82 -32.01 -24.76 35.19
CA THR A 82 -30.94 -25.04 34.21
C THR A 82 -31.22 -26.29 33.38
N SER A 83 -31.19 -26.17 32.04
CA SER A 83 -31.22 -27.31 31.12
C SER A 83 -29.82 -27.62 30.60
N ILE A 84 -29.47 -28.90 30.55
CA ILE A 84 -28.17 -29.39 30.05
C ILE A 84 -28.42 -30.41 28.95
N ASP A 85 -28.06 -30.05 27.72
CA ASP A 85 -28.20 -30.90 26.54
C ASP A 85 -26.83 -31.38 26.05
N ILE A 86 -26.72 -32.69 25.82
CA ILE A 86 -25.57 -33.29 25.12
C ILE A 86 -25.97 -33.40 23.66
N ILE A 87 -25.34 -32.59 22.83
CA ILE A 87 -25.66 -32.46 21.41
C ILE A 87 -24.51 -33.00 20.56
N ASP A 88 -24.88 -33.75 19.53
CA ASP A 88 -23.93 -34.16 18.51
C ASP A 88 -23.48 -32.93 17.72
N LEU A 89 -22.21 -32.92 17.32
CA LEU A 89 -21.54 -31.75 16.73
C LEU A 89 -22.32 -31.12 15.58
N ASP A 90 -23.01 -31.95 14.82
CA ASP A 90 -23.72 -31.56 13.61
C ASP A 90 -24.91 -30.63 13.95
N GLU A 91 -25.52 -30.76 15.13
CA GLU A 91 -26.58 -29.84 15.60
C GLU A 91 -26.03 -28.51 16.17
N ILE A 92 -24.78 -28.49 16.66
CA ILE A 92 -24.09 -27.21 16.97
C ILE A 92 -23.72 -26.49 15.67
N GLU A 93 -23.40 -27.26 14.62
CA GLU A 93 -23.04 -26.71 13.32
C GLU A 93 -24.24 -26.11 12.56
N ASP A 94 -25.48 -26.45 12.88
CA ASP A 94 -26.67 -25.87 12.21
C ASP A 94 -27.10 -24.49 12.76
N GLN A 95 -26.51 -24.03 13.87
CA GLN A 95 -26.50 -22.61 14.25
C GLN A 95 -25.24 -21.87 13.74
N LYS A 96 -24.51 -22.44 12.77
CA LYS A 96 -23.51 -21.69 11.98
C LYS A 96 -24.23 -20.71 11.06
N ASP A 97 -24.64 -19.55 11.55
CA ASP A 97 -24.64 -18.37 10.67
C ASP A 97 -24.62 -17.01 11.38
N PHE A 98 -24.01 -16.92 12.57
CA PHE A 98 -23.23 -15.71 12.85
C PHE A 98 -21.93 -15.76 12.02
N LYS A 99 -22.07 -15.72 10.68
CA LYS A 99 -20.96 -15.38 9.80
C LYS A 99 -20.45 -14.04 10.29
N TYR A 100 -19.33 -14.02 11.00
CA TYR A 100 -18.54 -12.80 11.20
C TYR A 100 -18.49 -12.10 9.84
N LYS A 101 -19.22 -10.99 9.69
CA LYS A 101 -19.23 -10.24 8.43
C LYS A 101 -17.77 -9.89 8.18
N ARG A 102 -17.16 -10.55 7.19
CA ARG A 102 -15.74 -10.36 6.89
C ARG A 102 -15.54 -8.86 6.71
N LYS A 103 -14.78 -8.22 7.60
CA LYS A 103 -14.47 -6.80 7.44
C LYS A 103 -13.71 -6.62 6.13
N PHE A 104 -14.06 -5.58 5.38
CA PHE A 104 -13.32 -5.21 4.18
C PHE A 104 -11.83 -5.03 4.53
N LYS A 105 -10.96 -5.55 3.67
CA LYS A 105 -9.50 -5.40 3.80
C LYS A 105 -9.00 -4.84 2.48
N GLY A 106 -8.52 -3.59 2.51
CA GLY A 106 -7.97 -2.92 1.34
C GLY A 106 -6.62 -3.48 0.92
N HIS A 107 -6.27 -3.30 -0.36
CA HIS A 107 -4.99 -3.73 -0.93
C HIS A 107 -4.21 -2.50 -1.41
N TRP A 108 -3.08 -2.23 -0.78
CA TRP A 108 -2.17 -1.14 -1.16
C TRP A 108 -0.71 -1.47 -0.85
N LYS A 109 -0.47 -2.14 0.29
CA LYS A 109 0.87 -2.58 0.68
C LYS A 109 1.48 -3.50 -0.38
N GLY A 110 2.70 -3.21 -0.81
CA GLY A 110 3.36 -3.93 -1.88
C GLY A 110 4.58 -3.20 -2.45
N PHE A 111 5.10 -3.77 -3.52
CA PHE A 111 6.17 -3.21 -4.32
C PHE A 111 5.62 -2.85 -5.70
N GLU A 112 5.98 -1.68 -6.19
CA GLU A 112 5.60 -1.20 -7.51
C GLU A 112 6.85 -0.71 -8.24
N MET A 113 6.84 -0.87 -9.56
CA MET A 113 7.89 -0.33 -10.41
C MET A 113 7.29 0.16 -11.72
N GLY A 114 7.87 1.20 -12.28
CA GLY A 114 7.42 1.80 -13.52
C GLY A 114 8.52 2.57 -14.23
N LEU A 115 8.16 3.18 -15.35
CA LEU A 115 9.03 4.07 -16.11
C LEU A 115 8.60 5.52 -15.90
N ASN A 116 9.58 6.41 -15.87
CA ASN A 116 9.39 7.84 -15.75
C ASN A 116 9.61 8.52 -17.09
N ASN A 117 8.72 9.47 -17.43
CA ASN A 117 8.89 10.34 -18.59
C ASN A 117 8.39 11.76 -18.28
N LEU A 118 8.79 12.72 -19.12
CA LEU A 118 8.26 14.08 -19.10
C LEU A 118 7.24 14.25 -20.22
N SER A 119 6.28 15.13 -19.98
CA SER A 119 5.25 15.44 -20.96
C SER A 119 4.94 16.92 -20.94
N THR A 120 4.62 17.45 -22.11
CA THR A 120 4.15 18.83 -22.28
C THR A 120 2.67 18.96 -21.90
N GLU A 121 2.16 20.20 -21.81
CA GLU A 121 0.74 20.48 -21.55
C GLU A 121 -0.23 19.80 -22.53
N LYS A 122 0.25 19.43 -23.73
CA LYS A 122 -0.51 18.73 -24.78
C LYS A 122 -0.32 17.21 -24.75
N PHE A 123 0.22 16.66 -23.67
CA PHE A 123 0.56 15.24 -23.52
C PHE A 123 1.58 14.71 -24.56
N SER A 124 2.32 15.60 -25.23
CA SER A 124 3.43 15.20 -26.09
C SER A 124 4.65 14.86 -25.24
N LEU A 125 5.26 13.70 -25.52
CA LEU A 125 6.53 13.26 -24.94
C LEU A 125 7.75 13.91 -25.60
N SER A 126 7.55 14.59 -26.73
CA SER A 126 8.59 15.42 -27.36
C SER A 126 8.55 16.81 -26.73
N LEU A 127 9.67 17.18 -26.10
CA LEU A 127 9.88 18.51 -25.52
C LEU A 127 10.27 19.52 -26.62
N PRO A 128 9.90 20.80 -26.47
CA PRO A 128 10.34 21.86 -27.37
C PRO A 128 11.87 22.04 -27.32
N ALA A 129 12.45 22.62 -28.37
CA ALA A 129 13.90 22.78 -28.50
C ALA A 129 14.56 23.51 -27.32
N SER A 130 13.86 24.47 -26.69
CA SER A 130 14.35 25.19 -25.49
C SER A 130 14.57 24.28 -24.28
N ASP A 131 13.83 23.17 -24.21
CA ASP A 131 13.79 22.27 -23.06
C ASP A 131 14.40 20.91 -23.40
N ASN A 132 15.12 20.82 -24.54
CA ASN A 132 15.72 19.58 -25.03
C ASN A 132 16.73 18.98 -24.04
N PHE A 133 17.37 19.83 -23.22
CA PHE A 133 18.25 19.42 -22.13
C PHE A 133 17.53 18.57 -21.07
N MET A 134 16.20 18.66 -20.96
CA MET A 134 15.40 17.85 -20.04
C MET A 134 14.98 16.50 -20.63
N ASN A 135 15.31 16.22 -21.91
CA ASN A 135 14.92 14.96 -22.52
C ASN A 135 15.51 13.77 -21.78
N LEU A 136 14.67 12.75 -21.60
CA LEU A 136 14.97 11.60 -20.79
C LEU A 136 15.22 10.35 -21.62
N ASN A 137 16.25 9.61 -21.23
CA ASN A 137 16.41 8.22 -21.61
C ASN A 137 15.37 7.38 -20.87
N THR A 138 14.20 7.20 -21.48
CA THR A 138 13.02 6.59 -20.84
C THR A 138 13.31 5.17 -20.34
N GLY A 139 14.04 4.34 -21.11
CA GLY A 139 14.39 2.97 -20.71
C GLY A 139 15.31 2.86 -19.48
N LYS A 140 15.94 3.97 -19.08
CA LYS A 140 16.81 4.06 -17.89
C LYS A 140 16.21 4.96 -16.80
N SER A 141 15.00 5.49 -17.01
CA SER A 141 14.27 6.35 -16.08
C SER A 141 13.22 5.52 -15.36
N TRP A 142 13.52 5.08 -14.15
CA TRP A 142 12.68 4.14 -13.39
C TRP A 142 12.04 4.82 -12.18
N ASN A 143 10.79 4.45 -11.92
CA ASN A 143 10.03 4.70 -10.70
C ASN A 143 9.98 3.41 -9.88
N VAL A 144 10.13 3.51 -8.57
CA VAL A 144 9.97 2.40 -7.63
C VAL A 144 9.19 2.89 -6.42
N ASN A 145 8.10 2.19 -6.07
CA ASN A 145 7.32 2.47 -4.87
C ASN A 145 7.35 1.30 -3.91
N ILE A 146 7.47 1.62 -2.62
CA ILE A 146 7.40 0.67 -1.51
C ILE A 146 6.25 1.13 -0.63
N ASN A 147 5.11 0.47 -0.77
CA ASN A 147 3.92 0.72 0.04
C ASN A 147 3.97 -0.23 1.24
N PHE A 148 4.11 0.32 2.44
CA PHE A 148 4.39 -0.47 3.64
C PHE A 148 3.22 -0.49 4.64
N LEU A 149 2.33 0.50 4.58
CA LEU A 149 1.17 0.61 5.46
C LEU A 149 -0.10 0.80 4.64
N HIS A 150 -1.19 0.17 5.09
CA HIS A 150 -2.52 0.39 4.52
C HIS A 150 -3.60 0.22 5.59
N TYR A 151 -4.71 0.90 5.39
CA TYR A 151 -5.91 0.81 6.19
C TYR A 151 -7.12 0.83 5.27
N GLY A 152 -8.10 -0.04 5.54
CA GLY A 152 -9.29 -0.20 4.72
C GLY A 152 -10.56 0.00 5.52
N LEU A 153 -11.46 0.83 5.01
CA LEU A 153 -12.80 1.06 5.54
C LEU A 153 -13.83 0.46 4.58
N GLY A 154 -14.58 -0.54 5.04
CA GLY A 154 -15.66 -1.13 4.24
C GLY A 154 -16.85 -0.19 4.14
N LEU A 155 -17.32 0.06 2.92
CA LEU A 155 -18.53 0.85 2.67
C LEU A 155 -19.74 -0.07 2.43
N ILE A 156 -19.59 -1.03 1.52
CA ILE A 156 -20.67 -1.95 1.13
C ILE A 156 -20.19 -3.38 1.30
N GLY A 157 -20.71 -4.02 2.35
CA GLY A 157 -20.36 -5.39 2.70
C GLY A 157 -18.85 -5.56 2.88
N ASN A 158 -18.27 -6.52 2.15
CA ASN A 158 -16.84 -6.80 2.18
C ASN A 158 -16.17 -6.66 0.82
N ASN A 159 -16.89 -6.05 -0.13
CA ASN A 159 -16.51 -5.98 -1.53
C ASN A 159 -16.14 -4.55 -1.94
N VAL A 160 -16.74 -3.54 -1.33
CA VAL A 160 -16.45 -2.14 -1.67
C VAL A 160 -15.98 -1.40 -0.44
N GLY A 161 -14.88 -0.67 -0.56
CA GLY A 161 -14.33 0.08 0.55
C GLY A 161 -13.35 1.16 0.12
N ILE A 162 -13.05 2.05 1.06
CA ILE A 162 -12.02 3.07 0.91
C ILE A 162 -10.71 2.50 1.46
N VAL A 163 -9.62 2.71 0.74
CA VAL A 163 -8.27 2.31 1.14
C VAL A 163 -7.40 3.53 1.23
N THR A 164 -6.68 3.65 2.35
CA THR A 164 -5.60 4.62 2.53
C THR A 164 -4.35 3.92 3.02
N GLY A 165 -3.22 4.62 3.11
CA GLY A 165 -1.97 4.00 3.50
C GLY A 165 -0.79 4.95 3.49
N LEU A 166 0.41 4.38 3.55
CA LEU A 166 1.68 5.08 3.38
C LEU A 166 2.60 4.31 2.45
N GLY A 167 3.36 5.05 1.65
CA GLY A 167 4.40 4.51 0.79
C GLY A 167 5.61 5.42 0.66
N LEU A 168 6.70 4.87 0.15
CA LEU A 168 7.87 5.63 -0.28
C LEU A 168 8.01 5.48 -1.78
N GLU A 169 8.14 6.60 -2.48
CA GLU A 169 8.36 6.64 -3.92
C GLU A 169 9.76 7.16 -4.23
N PHE A 170 10.44 6.45 -5.13
CA PHE A 170 11.76 6.79 -5.62
C PHE A 170 11.73 6.93 -7.15
N ASN A 171 11.95 8.15 -7.64
CA ASN A 171 12.06 8.39 -9.07
C ASN A 171 13.51 8.62 -9.46
N ASN A 172 13.87 8.05 -10.60
CA ASN A 172 15.08 8.38 -11.33
C ASN A 172 14.70 8.84 -12.73
N TYR A 173 15.12 10.05 -13.07
CA TYR A 173 15.02 10.65 -14.39
C TYR A 173 16.42 10.68 -14.98
N ARG A 174 16.66 9.86 -15.99
CA ARG A 174 17.95 9.75 -16.66
C ARG A 174 17.96 10.68 -17.86
N PHE A 175 18.85 11.67 -17.90
CA PHE A 175 18.98 12.54 -19.07
C PHE A 175 19.58 11.77 -20.25
N ASP A 176 19.12 12.10 -21.45
CA ASP A 176 19.55 11.44 -22.69
C ASP A 176 20.81 12.07 -23.30
N HIS A 177 21.05 13.36 -23.03
CA HIS A 177 22.23 14.07 -23.48
C HIS A 177 23.32 14.13 -22.40
N ASP A 178 24.51 14.60 -22.79
CA ASP A 178 25.66 14.83 -21.91
C ASP A 178 25.52 16.12 -21.09
N ASN A 179 24.39 16.26 -20.40
CA ASN A 179 24.05 17.45 -19.65
C ASN A 179 23.52 17.10 -18.26
N THR A 180 23.50 18.06 -17.35
CA THR A 180 22.74 17.96 -16.10
C THR A 180 21.90 19.21 -15.88
N ILE A 181 21.31 19.32 -14.69
CA ILE A 181 20.49 20.47 -14.31
C ILE A 181 21.06 21.15 -13.08
N MET A 182 21.00 22.48 -13.08
CA MET A 182 21.29 23.29 -11.91
C MET A 182 20.20 24.34 -11.73
N LYS A 183 20.23 25.02 -10.58
CA LYS A 183 19.42 26.19 -10.31
C LYS A 183 20.28 27.43 -10.55
N ASP A 184 19.86 28.34 -11.42
CA ASP A 184 20.54 29.60 -11.63
C ASP A 184 20.29 30.61 -10.50
N LEU A 185 20.85 31.82 -10.63
CA LEU A 185 20.72 32.90 -9.65
C LEU A 185 19.27 33.39 -9.48
N ASP A 186 18.47 33.32 -10.54
CA ASP A 186 17.05 33.69 -10.56
C ASP A 186 16.14 32.55 -10.07
N GLY A 187 16.72 31.38 -9.83
CA GLY A 187 16.07 30.21 -9.31
C GLY A 187 15.40 29.31 -10.34
N MET A 188 15.68 29.54 -11.61
CA MET A 188 15.21 28.74 -12.73
C MET A 188 16.08 27.49 -12.90
N ILE A 189 15.45 26.42 -13.38
CA ILE A 189 16.16 25.19 -13.73
C ILE A 189 16.74 25.36 -15.12
N VAL A 190 18.06 25.33 -15.19
CA VAL A 190 18.82 25.53 -16.42
C VAL A 190 19.72 24.33 -16.66
N GLU A 191 20.15 24.21 -17.91
CA GLU A 191 21.16 23.22 -18.29
C GLU A 191 22.50 23.54 -17.64
N ASP A 192 23.13 22.50 -17.09
CA ASP A 192 24.49 22.54 -16.60
C ASP A 192 25.40 21.69 -17.49
N THR A 193 26.33 22.36 -18.17
CA THR A 193 27.37 21.77 -19.02
C THR A 193 28.78 21.96 -18.44
N SER A 194 28.91 22.38 -17.18
CA SER A 194 30.20 22.78 -16.57
C SER A 194 31.24 21.66 -16.52
N TYR A 195 30.82 20.41 -16.72
CA TYR A 195 31.71 19.24 -16.74
C TYR A 195 32.61 19.19 -17.98
N GLY A 196 32.21 19.80 -19.11
CA GLY A 196 33.04 19.89 -20.33
C GLY A 196 33.51 18.56 -20.92
N LEU A 197 32.97 17.44 -20.45
CA LEU A 197 33.38 16.07 -20.75
C LEU A 197 32.14 15.20 -21.04
N PRO A 198 32.26 14.18 -21.89
CA PRO A 198 31.19 13.21 -22.09
C PRO A 198 30.76 12.52 -20.78
N LEU A 199 29.46 12.44 -20.52
CA LEU A 199 28.91 11.94 -19.26
C LEU A 199 28.52 10.47 -19.39
N GLU A 200 29.16 9.58 -18.62
CA GLU A 200 28.68 8.19 -18.50
C GLU A 200 27.27 8.11 -17.90
N LYS A 201 26.95 9.04 -16.97
CA LYS A 201 25.67 9.06 -16.27
C LYS A 201 25.32 10.41 -15.72
N SER A 202 24.29 11.03 -16.28
CA SER A 202 23.58 12.15 -15.67
C SER A 202 22.15 11.76 -15.32
N LYS A 203 21.75 11.94 -14.06
CA LYS A 203 20.37 11.69 -13.63
C LYS A 203 19.92 12.67 -12.55
N PHE A 204 18.63 12.94 -12.55
CA PHE A 204 17.92 13.59 -11.47
C PHE A 204 17.10 12.56 -10.70
N ALA A 205 17.15 12.59 -9.37
CA ALA A 205 16.45 11.63 -8.52
C ALA A 205 15.65 12.34 -7.43
N THR A 206 14.45 11.84 -7.18
CA THR A 206 13.54 12.40 -6.18
C THR A 206 12.97 11.31 -5.29
N SER A 207 12.70 11.64 -4.04
CA SER A 207 12.10 10.75 -3.05
C SER A 207 10.91 11.39 -2.37
N TYR A 208 9.79 10.67 -2.27
CA TYR A 208 8.55 11.16 -1.69
C TYR A 208 7.97 10.17 -0.68
N LEU A 209 7.34 10.69 0.38
CA LEU A 209 6.38 9.95 1.21
C LEU A 209 5.02 10.09 0.55
N THR A 210 4.33 8.98 0.29
CA THR A 210 3.04 8.99 -0.41
C THR A 210 1.91 8.54 0.49
N VAL A 211 0.73 9.13 0.29
CA VAL A 211 -0.52 8.81 0.99
C VAL A 211 -1.63 8.66 -0.06
N PRO A 212 -2.14 7.45 -0.31
CA PRO A 212 -3.25 7.26 -1.23
C PRO A 212 -4.61 7.42 -0.52
N LEU A 213 -5.62 7.75 -1.30
CA LEU A 213 -7.03 7.63 -0.97
C LEU A 213 -7.73 6.98 -2.16
N LEU A 214 -8.05 5.69 -2.03
CA LEU A 214 -8.55 4.84 -3.11
C LEU A 214 -9.94 4.34 -2.78
N LEU A 215 -10.77 4.20 -3.82
CA LEU A 215 -11.98 3.40 -3.79
C LEU A 215 -11.66 2.04 -4.42
N GLU A 216 -11.85 0.97 -3.66
CA GLU A 216 -11.53 -0.38 -4.08
C GLU A 216 -12.79 -1.24 -4.19
N PHE A 217 -12.89 -1.95 -5.31
CA PHE A 217 -13.93 -2.92 -5.63
C PHE A 217 -13.32 -4.32 -5.72
N GLN A 218 -13.82 -5.24 -4.91
CA GLN A 218 -13.37 -6.62 -4.85
C GLN A 218 -14.44 -7.55 -5.42
N VAL A 219 -14.11 -8.26 -6.50
CA VAL A 219 -14.97 -9.25 -7.15
C VAL A 219 -14.54 -10.66 -6.70
N PRO A 220 -15.45 -11.48 -6.15
CA PRO A 220 -15.16 -12.87 -5.85
C PRO A 220 -14.84 -13.64 -7.14
N ALA A 221 -13.67 -14.28 -7.21
CA ALA A 221 -13.23 -15.02 -8.40
C ALA A 221 -13.04 -16.52 -8.05
N GLY A 222 -14.13 -17.30 -8.18
CA GLY A 222 -14.10 -18.75 -8.02
C GLY A 222 -13.98 -19.24 -6.57
N LYS A 223 -12.95 -20.05 -6.26
CA LYS A 223 -12.79 -20.73 -4.95
C LYS A 223 -12.82 -19.74 -3.78
N ARG A 224 -13.33 -20.21 -2.62
CA ARG A 224 -13.71 -19.52 -1.36
C ARG A 224 -12.77 -18.44 -0.76
N ASN A 225 -11.63 -18.13 -1.36
CA ASN A 225 -10.67 -17.15 -0.85
C ASN A 225 -9.89 -16.35 -1.91
N LYS A 226 -10.22 -16.45 -3.20
CA LYS A 226 -9.59 -15.63 -4.25
C LYS A 226 -10.52 -14.49 -4.66
N ARG A 227 -9.99 -13.26 -4.62
CA ARG A 227 -10.70 -12.05 -5.02
C ARG A 227 -9.82 -11.29 -5.98
N LEU A 228 -10.42 -10.81 -7.05
CA LEU A 228 -9.83 -9.76 -7.87
C LEU A 228 -10.21 -8.43 -7.24
N PHE A 229 -9.31 -7.47 -7.27
CA PHE A 229 -9.58 -6.13 -6.77
C PHE A 229 -9.17 -5.09 -7.82
N PHE A 230 -9.92 -4.00 -7.85
CA PHE A 230 -9.68 -2.85 -8.71
C PHE A 230 -9.78 -1.61 -7.81
N SER A 231 -8.77 -0.74 -7.84
CA SER A 231 -8.65 0.34 -6.87
C SER A 231 -8.29 1.63 -7.57
N ALA A 232 -9.19 2.61 -7.60
CA ALA A 232 -8.93 3.91 -8.23
C ALA A 232 -9.11 5.05 -7.24
N GLY A 233 -8.32 6.11 -7.39
CA GLY A 233 -8.44 7.29 -6.55
C GLY A 233 -7.32 8.29 -6.75
N VAL A 234 -6.97 8.97 -5.66
CA VAL A 234 -5.96 10.03 -5.64
C VAL A 234 -4.80 9.64 -4.74
N ILE A 235 -3.62 10.19 -5.03
CA ILE A 235 -2.43 10.00 -4.22
C ILE A 235 -1.78 11.35 -3.96
N GLY A 236 -1.52 11.63 -2.69
CA GLY A 236 -0.72 12.78 -2.25
C GLY A 236 0.72 12.36 -2.00
N GLY A 237 1.66 13.29 -2.19
CA GLY A 237 3.08 13.06 -1.97
C GLY A 237 3.77 14.25 -1.29
N LEU A 238 4.55 13.97 -0.26
CA LEU A 238 5.44 14.92 0.43
C LEU A 238 6.90 14.63 0.06
N LYS A 239 7.60 15.64 -0.46
CA LYS A 239 9.01 15.54 -0.86
C LYS A 239 9.89 15.31 0.38
N ILE A 240 10.66 14.23 0.35
CA ILE A 240 11.67 13.91 1.38
C ILE A 240 13.05 14.35 0.91
N GLY A 241 13.32 14.29 -0.40
CA GLY A 241 14.59 14.76 -0.93
C GLY A 241 14.70 14.69 -2.44
N SER A 242 15.71 15.38 -2.95
CA SER A 242 16.07 15.40 -4.36
C SER A 242 17.57 15.58 -4.52
N HIS A 243 18.13 15.00 -5.57
CA HIS A 243 19.54 15.15 -5.92
C HIS A 243 19.80 14.89 -7.39
N THR A 244 20.78 15.58 -7.96
CA THR A 244 21.40 15.20 -9.22
C THR A 244 22.57 14.26 -8.95
N LYS A 245 22.89 13.44 -9.94
CA LYS A 245 24.07 12.59 -9.92
C LYS A 245 24.67 12.54 -11.31
N VAL A 246 25.92 12.99 -11.38
CA VAL A 246 26.74 12.98 -12.59
C VAL A 246 27.91 12.01 -12.42
N VAL A 247 28.25 11.29 -13.48
CA VAL A 247 29.39 10.38 -13.57
C VAL A 247 30.06 10.64 -14.90
N TYR A 248 31.36 10.87 -14.87
CA TYR A 248 32.20 11.13 -16.03
C TYR A 248 33.55 10.44 -15.82
N LYS A 249 34.37 10.42 -16.87
CA LYS A 249 35.75 9.93 -16.82
C LYS A 249 36.72 11.08 -16.98
N GLU A 250 37.70 11.13 -16.10
CA GLU A 250 38.78 12.11 -16.11
C GLU A 250 40.09 11.32 -15.94
N ASP A 251 41.00 11.45 -16.91
CA ASP A 251 42.26 10.69 -16.98
C ASP A 251 42.08 9.16 -16.86
N GLY A 252 41.02 8.64 -17.48
CA GLY A 252 40.67 7.21 -17.43
C GLY A 252 40.02 6.76 -16.12
N ASN A 253 40.01 7.61 -15.08
CA ASN A 253 39.41 7.33 -13.80
C ASN A 253 37.95 7.79 -13.76
N ARG A 254 37.10 6.97 -13.13
CA ARG A 254 35.67 7.24 -13.06
C ARG A 254 35.34 8.13 -11.87
N GLN A 255 34.89 9.35 -12.14
CA GLN A 255 34.46 10.31 -11.14
C GLN A 255 32.94 10.31 -10.96
N LYS A 256 32.48 10.71 -9.78
CA LYS A 256 31.06 10.70 -9.42
C LYS A 256 30.73 11.86 -8.50
N VAL A 257 29.89 12.77 -9.00
CA VAL A 257 29.40 13.92 -8.25
C VAL A 257 27.92 13.72 -7.93
N LYS A 258 27.52 14.08 -6.72
CA LYS A 258 26.12 14.12 -6.29
C LYS A 258 25.85 15.45 -5.64
N ASP A 259 24.89 16.19 -6.18
CA ASP A 259 24.46 17.45 -5.61
C ASP A 259 23.04 17.33 -5.07
N ARG A 260 22.85 17.73 -3.81
CA ARG A 260 21.55 17.69 -3.12
C ARG A 260 21.00 19.10 -3.11
N GLY A 261 19.79 19.25 -3.63
CA GLY A 261 19.12 20.52 -3.70
C GLY A 261 17.64 20.33 -3.92
N ASP A 262 16.89 21.43 -3.85
CA ASP A 262 15.44 21.39 -4.03
C ASP A 262 14.99 21.34 -5.50
N PHE A 263 15.85 21.79 -6.43
CA PHE A 263 15.59 21.85 -7.88
C PHE A 263 14.21 22.42 -8.24
N ASN A 264 13.79 23.44 -7.47
CA ASN A 264 12.50 24.11 -7.60
C ASN A 264 11.28 23.16 -7.58
N LEU A 265 11.44 21.98 -6.97
CA LEU A 265 10.34 21.04 -6.77
C LEU A 265 9.45 21.50 -5.62
N SER A 266 8.14 21.51 -5.88
CA SER A 266 7.12 21.67 -4.85
C SER A 266 7.29 20.61 -3.75
N PRO A 267 7.26 21.00 -2.46
CA PRO A 267 7.26 20.04 -1.36
C PRO A 267 6.06 19.10 -1.38
N LEU A 268 4.94 19.55 -1.93
CA LEU A 268 3.70 18.76 -2.05
C LEU A 268 3.35 18.52 -3.50
N ARG A 269 2.91 17.30 -3.80
CA ARG A 269 2.33 16.92 -5.08
C ARG A 269 1.11 16.03 -4.88
N TYR A 270 0.28 15.96 -5.90
CA TYR A 270 -0.86 15.06 -5.94
C TYR A 270 -1.03 14.50 -7.34
N GLY A 271 -1.69 13.35 -7.45
CA GLY A 271 -1.98 12.68 -8.71
C GLY A 271 -3.18 11.75 -8.59
N VAL A 272 -3.55 11.16 -9.72
CA VAL A 272 -4.57 10.10 -9.80
C VAL A 272 -3.88 8.75 -9.98
N THR A 273 -4.49 7.69 -9.48
CA THR A 273 -3.97 6.32 -9.59
C THR A 273 -5.13 5.32 -9.69
N ALA A 274 -4.90 4.17 -10.35
CA ALA A 274 -5.91 3.15 -10.66
C ALA A 274 -5.35 1.72 -10.74
#